data_AF-A0A2T6IW84-F1
#
_entry.id   AF-A0A2T6IW84-F1
#
_cell.length_a   1.000
_cell.length_b   1.000
_cell.length_c   1.000
_cell.angle_alpha   90.00
_cell.angle_beta   90.00
_cell.angle_gamma   90.00
#
_symmetry.space_group_name_H-M   'P 1'
#
loop_
_entity.id
_entity.type
_entity.pdbx_description
1 polymer ?
#
loop_
_entity_poly.entity_id
_entity_poly.type
_entity_poly.pdbx_seq_one_letter_code
_entity_poly.pdbx_strand_id
1 'polypeptide(L)'
;MSRSFGDFVAKEVRTPSPITAKPDIRRFYATWNDVLLLYSDGLHVDGEDWRTNFGMAKQCISSVPKISDVAVCLLQQAYGGGSSDNITVLATKFRKFRRQTSAKLRIFGGLAKRFSRERLLLEENWSFKLQGRNGFSLPMF
;
A
#
# COMPACT_ATOMS: atom_id res chain seq x y z
N MET A 1 -6.27 11.39 14.53
CA MET A 1 -6.18 9.96 14.87
C MET A 1 -6.16 9.82 16.40
N SER A 2 -6.90 8.88 17.01
CA SER A 2 -6.87 8.66 18.48
C SER A 2 -5.81 7.64 18.93
N ARG A 3 -5.08 7.07 17.97
CA ARG A 3 -3.99 6.14 18.22
C ARG A 3 -2.82 6.43 17.29
N SER A 4 -1.61 6.47 17.82
CA SER A 4 -0.41 6.78 17.05
C SER A 4 0.84 6.37 17.81
N PHE A 5 1.94 6.16 17.09
CA PHE A 5 3.28 6.29 17.66
C PHE A 5 3.71 7.76 17.63
N GLY A 6 4.63 8.20 18.50
CA GLY A 6 4.98 9.62 18.63
C GLY A 6 3.97 10.40 19.50
N ASP A 7 3.60 11.61 19.11
CA ASP A 7 2.65 12.50 19.83
C ASP A 7 2.93 12.62 21.34
N PHE A 8 4.20 12.72 21.71
CA PHE A 8 4.65 12.69 23.11
C PHE A 8 3.99 13.77 23.96
N VAL A 9 3.89 15.00 23.44
CA VAL A 9 3.25 16.13 24.12
C VAL A 9 1.79 15.81 24.49
N ALA A 10 1.02 15.19 23.59
CA ALA A 10 -0.37 14.83 23.86
C ALA A 10 -0.51 13.63 24.83
N LYS A 11 0.55 12.83 24.98
CA LYS A 11 0.60 11.64 25.85
C LYS A 11 1.07 11.95 27.27
N GLU A 12 1.88 12.99 27.45
CA GLU A 12 2.39 13.42 28.75
C GLU A 12 1.35 14.20 29.57
N VAL A 13 0.45 14.93 28.91
CA VAL A 13 -0.39 15.95 29.58
C VAL A 13 -1.63 15.38 30.30
N ARG A 14 -2.10 14.16 29.98
CA ARG A 14 -3.36 13.62 30.55
C ARG A 14 -3.30 12.12 30.84
N THR A 15 -3.90 11.69 31.95
CA THR A 15 -4.08 10.27 32.32
C THR A 15 -5.57 9.94 32.56
N PRO A 16 -6.21 9.07 31.75
CA PRO A 16 -5.66 8.43 30.56
C PRO A 16 -5.46 9.44 29.42
N SER A 17 -4.41 9.26 28.61
CA SER A 17 -4.18 10.11 27.45
C SER A 17 -5.29 9.89 26.41
N PRO A 18 -5.77 10.96 25.75
CA PRO A 18 -6.71 10.82 24.63
C PRO A 18 -6.08 10.09 23.42
N ILE A 19 -4.76 9.95 23.37
CA ILE A 19 -4.02 9.27 22.31
C ILE A 19 -3.26 8.07 22.87
N THR A 20 -3.49 6.88 22.32
CA THR A 20 -2.79 5.66 22.76
C THR A 20 -1.87 5.08 21.69
N ALA A 21 -0.74 4.50 22.09
CA ALA A 21 0.13 3.72 21.20
C ALA A 21 -0.27 2.23 21.14
N LYS A 22 -1.33 1.83 21.84
CA LYS A 22 -1.78 0.42 21.87
C LYS A 22 -2.51 0.07 20.57
N PRO A 23 -2.00 -0.88 19.76
CA PRO A 23 -2.65 -1.31 18.54
C PRO A 23 -3.87 -2.20 18.84
N ASP A 24 -4.81 -2.25 17.90
CA ASP A 24 -5.80 -3.33 17.86
C ASP A 24 -5.19 -4.54 17.15
N ILE A 25 -5.22 -5.70 17.81
CA ILE A 25 -4.66 -6.94 17.27
C ILE A 25 -5.79 -7.88 16.90
N ARG A 26 -5.88 -8.24 15.62
CA ARG A 26 -6.84 -9.21 15.09
C ARG A 26 -6.13 -10.27 14.27
N ARG A 27 -6.72 -11.47 14.21
CA ARG A 27 -6.20 -12.60 13.45
C ARG A 27 -7.23 -13.01 12.40
N PHE A 28 -6.75 -13.24 11.19
CA PHE A 28 -7.55 -13.66 10.04
C PHE A 28 -6.82 -14.81 9.33
N TYR A 29 -7.56 -15.63 8.59
CA TYR A 29 -6.97 -16.60 7.67
C TYR A 29 -7.06 -16.05 6.24
N ALA A 30 -6.11 -16.44 5.38
CA ALA A 30 -6.10 -16.10 3.97
C ALA A 30 -5.85 -17.37 3.14
N THR A 31 -6.50 -17.46 1.99
CA THR A 31 -6.33 -18.54 1.02
C THR A 31 -5.30 -18.19 -0.04
N TRP A 32 -4.88 -19.18 -0.84
CA TRP A 32 -3.93 -18.98 -1.94
C TRP A 32 -4.46 -18.11 -3.09
N ASN A 33 -5.76 -17.81 -3.10
CA ASN A 33 -6.38 -16.95 -4.10
C ASN A 33 -6.58 -15.52 -3.59
N ASP A 34 -6.30 -15.26 -2.31
CA ASP A 34 -6.55 -13.97 -1.70
C ASP A 34 -5.45 -12.96 -2.05
N VAL A 35 -5.83 -11.70 -1.94
CA VAL A 35 -4.92 -10.55 -2.04
C VAL A 35 -5.06 -9.74 -0.75
N LEU A 36 -3.93 -9.46 -0.11
CA LEU A 36 -3.84 -8.54 1.00
C LEU A 36 -3.45 -7.15 0.47
N LEU A 37 -4.25 -6.15 0.79
CA LEU A 37 -3.97 -4.74 0.53
C LEU A 37 -3.78 -4.01 1.85
N LEU A 38 -2.67 -3.29 1.98
CA LEU A 38 -2.42 -2.33 3.06
C LEU A 38 -2.23 -0.97 2.43
N TYR A 39 -2.85 0.07 2.97
CA TYR A 39 -2.82 1.40 2.37
C TYR A 39 -2.98 2.52 3.41
N SER A 40 -2.51 3.72 3.09
CA SER A 40 -2.71 4.92 3.90
C SER A 40 -4.12 5.50 3.75
N ASP A 41 -4.53 6.34 4.70
CA ASP A 41 -5.77 7.10 4.62
C ASP A 41 -5.89 7.95 3.36
N GLY A 42 -4.78 8.44 2.80
CA GLY A 42 -4.76 9.13 1.51
C GLY A 42 -5.31 8.32 0.32
N LEU A 43 -5.55 7.02 0.44
CA LEU A 43 -6.31 6.27 -0.57
C LEU A 43 -7.82 6.58 -0.53
N HIS A 44 -8.34 7.03 0.62
CA HIS A 44 -9.73 7.49 0.76
C HIS A 44 -9.84 8.90 0.21
N VAL A 45 -10.68 9.09 -0.79
CA VAL A 45 -11.10 10.43 -1.22
C VAL A 45 -12.28 10.83 -0.33
N ASP A 46 -12.15 11.99 0.33
CA ASP A 46 -13.10 12.66 1.23
C ASP A 46 -14.46 11.98 1.46
N GLY A 47 -14.56 11.20 2.55
CA GLY A 47 -15.84 10.67 3.05
C GLY A 47 -16.28 9.33 2.44
N GLU A 48 -15.47 8.71 1.60
CA GLU A 48 -15.76 7.38 1.07
C GLU A 48 -15.72 6.28 2.15
N ASP A 49 -16.79 5.47 2.19
CA ASP A 49 -16.87 4.26 3.02
C ASP A 49 -15.84 3.22 2.55
N TRP A 50 -15.41 2.33 3.46
CA TRP A 50 -14.47 1.24 3.15
C TRP A 50 -14.96 0.37 1.98
N ARG A 51 -16.29 0.31 1.78
CA ARG A 51 -16.92 -0.41 0.67
C ARG A 51 -16.57 0.16 -0.69
N THR A 52 -16.45 1.47 -0.83
CA THR A 52 -16.07 2.14 -2.08
C THR A 52 -14.63 1.76 -2.44
N ASN A 53 -13.73 1.86 -1.46
CA ASN A 53 -12.34 1.42 -1.61
C ASN A 53 -12.21 -0.06 -1.95
N PHE A 54 -13.05 -0.90 -1.34
CA PHE A 54 -13.09 -2.33 -1.66
C PHE A 54 -13.58 -2.58 -3.09
N GLY A 55 -14.59 -1.85 -3.56
CA GLY A 55 -15.07 -1.90 -4.94
C GLY A 55 -13.97 -1.51 -5.94
N MET A 56 -13.29 -0.39 -5.67
CA MET A 56 -12.15 0.09 -6.46
C MET A 56 -11.01 -0.93 -6.49
N ALA A 57 -10.64 -1.50 -5.33
CA ALA A 57 -9.66 -2.57 -5.23
C ALA A 57 -10.03 -3.79 -6.07
N LYS A 58 -11.29 -4.25 -6.00
CA LYS A 58 -11.77 -5.37 -6.84
C LYS A 58 -11.67 -5.06 -8.33
N GLN A 59 -12.04 -3.84 -8.72
CA GLN A 59 -11.94 -3.40 -10.12
C GLN A 59 -10.47 -3.42 -10.59
N CYS A 60 -9.56 -2.82 -9.83
CA CYS A 60 -8.13 -2.81 -10.14
C CYS A 60 -7.54 -4.22 -10.20
N ILE A 61 -7.88 -5.11 -9.26
CA ILE A 61 -7.42 -6.50 -9.26
C ILE A 61 -7.90 -7.26 -10.51
N SER A 62 -9.10 -6.95 -10.98
CA SER A 62 -9.69 -7.62 -12.15
C SER A 62 -9.21 -7.04 -13.48
N SER A 63 -8.83 -5.76 -13.51
CA SER A 63 -8.46 -5.04 -14.73
C SER A 63 -6.98 -5.16 -15.11
N VAL A 64 -6.11 -5.51 -14.16
CA VAL A 64 -4.66 -5.56 -14.41
C VAL A 64 -4.10 -6.99 -14.31
N PRO A 65 -3.12 -7.35 -15.16
CA PRO A 65 -2.61 -8.71 -15.22
C PRO A 65 -1.64 -9.07 -14.09
N LYS A 66 -1.02 -8.08 -13.43
CA LYS A 66 0.03 -8.29 -12.41
C LYS A 66 -0.32 -7.58 -11.13
N ILE A 67 -0.01 -8.22 -9.99
CA ILE A 67 -0.24 -7.64 -8.67
C ILE A 67 0.51 -6.32 -8.44
N SER A 68 1.67 -6.13 -9.07
CA SER A 68 2.41 -4.86 -9.04
C SER A 68 1.59 -3.70 -9.59
N ASP A 69 0.78 -3.98 -10.59
CA ASP A 69 0.03 -2.96 -11.33
C ASP A 69 -1.28 -2.62 -10.60
N VAL A 70 -1.68 -3.42 -9.61
CA VAL A 70 -2.85 -3.15 -8.74
C VAL A 70 -2.58 -1.93 -7.85
N ALA A 71 -1.42 -1.89 -7.19
CA ALA A 71 -1.05 -0.77 -6.31
C ALA A 71 -1.03 0.55 -7.09
N VAL A 72 -0.50 0.49 -8.31
CA VAL A 72 -0.44 1.60 -9.24
C VAL A 72 -1.84 2.06 -9.69
N CYS A 73 -2.70 1.13 -10.11
CA CYS A 73 -4.09 1.42 -10.45
C CYS A 73 -4.81 2.14 -9.31
N LEU A 74 -4.64 1.66 -8.06
CA LEU A 74 -5.25 2.27 -6.88
C LEU A 74 -4.74 3.68 -6.62
N LEU A 75 -3.43 3.88 -6.72
CA LEU A 75 -2.81 5.20 -6.56
C LEU A 75 -3.35 6.20 -7.58
N GLN A 76 -3.46 5.79 -8.85
CA GLN A 76 -3.99 6.65 -9.91
C GLN A 76 -5.46 7.02 -9.69
N GLN A 77 -6.28 6.06 -9.23
CA GLN A 77 -7.68 6.32 -8.94
C GLN A 77 -7.83 7.32 -7.77
N ALA A 78 -7.09 7.14 -6.68
CA ALA A 78 -7.13 8.06 -5.54
C ALA A 78 -6.59 9.46 -5.90
N TYR A 79 -5.47 9.53 -6.64
CA TYR A 79 -4.93 10.80 -7.12
C TYR A 79 -5.89 11.51 -8.09
N GLY A 80 -6.45 10.77 -9.06
CA GLY A 80 -7.42 11.31 -10.02
C GLY A 80 -8.77 11.67 -9.39
N GLY A 81 -9.12 11.04 -8.27
CA GLY A 81 -10.28 11.36 -7.44
C GLY A 81 -10.09 12.62 -6.59
N GLY A 82 -8.87 13.18 -6.53
CA GLY A 82 -8.59 14.44 -5.83
C GLY A 82 -8.05 14.27 -4.42
N SER A 83 -7.51 13.10 -4.06
CA SER A 83 -6.80 12.95 -2.79
C SER A 83 -5.67 13.98 -2.65
N SER A 84 -5.66 14.67 -1.51
CA SER A 84 -4.68 15.71 -1.17
C SER A 84 -3.64 15.24 -0.14
N ASP A 85 -3.66 13.97 0.24
CA ASP A 85 -2.75 13.38 1.23
C ASP A 85 -1.73 12.43 0.59
N ASN A 86 -0.74 11.99 1.36
CA ASN A 86 0.24 11.00 0.93
C ASN A 86 -0.45 9.64 0.69
N ILE A 87 -0.30 9.14 -0.54
CA ILE A 87 -0.91 7.88 -0.97
C ILE A 87 0.16 6.78 -0.97
N THR A 88 -0.01 5.78 -0.12
CA THR A 88 0.84 4.59 -0.09
C THR A 88 -0.03 3.34 -0.19
N VAL A 89 0.36 2.40 -1.05
CA VAL A 89 -0.33 1.12 -1.25
C VAL A 89 0.68 -0.02 -1.32
N LEU A 90 0.45 -1.06 -0.53
CA LEU A 90 1.16 -2.33 -0.59
C LEU A 90 0.19 -3.45 -0.95
N ALA A 91 0.42 -4.08 -2.11
CA ALA A 91 -0.38 -5.19 -2.60
C ALA A 91 0.38 -6.51 -2.56
N THR A 92 -0.17 -7.50 -1.84
CA THR A 92 0.43 -8.83 -1.66
C THR A 92 -0.51 -9.92 -2.16
N LYS A 93 -0.02 -10.77 -3.07
CA LYS A 93 -0.76 -11.94 -3.55
C LYS A 93 -0.19 -13.21 -2.93
N PHE A 94 -1.04 -13.99 -2.25
CA PHE A 94 -0.64 -15.29 -1.73
C PHE A 94 -0.51 -16.31 -2.87
N ARG A 95 0.38 -17.29 -2.71
CA ARG A 95 0.62 -18.33 -3.72
C ARG A 95 0.89 -19.67 -3.07
N LYS A 96 0.25 -20.71 -3.62
CA LYS A 96 0.42 -22.10 -3.17
C LYS A 96 1.85 -22.62 -3.38
N PHE A 97 2.47 -22.25 -4.49
CA PHE A 97 3.80 -22.74 -4.86
C PHE A 97 4.86 -21.66 -4.71
N ARG A 98 5.95 -22.01 -4.05
CA ARG A 98 7.14 -21.17 -3.92
C ARG A 98 7.76 -20.97 -5.30
N ARG A 99 8.03 -19.72 -5.66
CA ARG A 99 8.84 -19.38 -6.84
C ARG A 99 10.24 -18.99 -6.40
N GLN A 100 11.17 -18.97 -7.35
CA GLN A 100 12.47 -18.34 -7.15
C GLN A 100 12.25 -16.88 -6.72
N THR A 101 12.82 -16.50 -5.59
CA THR A 101 12.66 -15.16 -5.04
C THR A 101 13.47 -14.17 -5.87
N SER A 102 12.85 -13.04 -6.22
CA SER A 102 13.50 -11.93 -6.91
C SER A 102 12.95 -10.61 -6.38
N ALA A 103 13.78 -9.58 -6.34
CA ALA A 103 13.36 -8.22 -6.02
C ALA A 103 13.70 -7.30 -7.18
N LYS A 104 12.78 -6.38 -7.50
CA LYS A 104 12.93 -5.41 -8.57
C LYS A 104 12.42 -4.06 -8.10
N LEU A 105 13.16 -2.99 -8.40
CA LEU A 105 12.67 -1.62 -8.32
C LEU A 105 12.22 -1.20 -9.71
N ARG A 106 11.04 -0.59 -9.79
CA ARG A 106 10.53 0.00 -11.03
C ARG A 106 10.06 1.41 -10.75
N ILE A 107 10.53 2.35 -11.54
CA ILE A 107 10.10 3.74 -11.49
C ILE A 107 9.28 4.01 -12.74
N PHE A 108 8.06 4.47 -12.52
CA PHE A 108 7.13 4.87 -13.57
C PHE A 108 7.03 6.39 -13.60
N GLY A 109 6.80 6.94 -14.79
CA GLY A 109 6.59 8.37 -14.97
C GLY A 109 5.51 8.66 -16.01
N GLY A 110 4.95 9.86 -15.91
CA GLY A 110 3.83 10.33 -16.71
C GLY A 110 2.73 10.89 -15.82
N LEU A 111 2.09 11.98 -16.27
CA LEU A 111 0.93 12.56 -15.59
C LEU A 111 -0.31 11.70 -15.81
N ALA A 112 -1.17 11.66 -14.79
CA ALA A 112 -2.52 11.08 -14.82
C ALA A 112 -3.47 11.89 -15.74
N LYS A 113 -3.12 12.10 -17.02
CA LYS A 113 -4.12 12.48 -18.02
C LYS A 113 -4.81 11.21 -18.48
N ARG A 114 -6.14 11.23 -18.43
CA ARG A 114 -7.16 10.17 -18.62
C ARG A 114 -6.92 9.02 -19.61
N PHE A 115 -5.86 9.01 -20.41
CA PHE A 115 -5.55 7.98 -21.42
C PHE A 115 -4.06 7.70 -21.68
N SER A 116 -3.10 8.30 -20.94
CA SER A 116 -1.68 7.97 -21.14
C SER A 116 -1.28 6.71 -20.37
N ARG A 117 -0.86 5.67 -21.10
CA ARG A 117 -0.17 4.51 -20.52
C ARG A 117 1.05 5.00 -19.75
N GLU A 118 1.23 4.49 -18.54
CA GLU A 118 2.42 4.74 -17.75
C GLU A 118 3.67 4.35 -18.52
N ARG A 119 4.68 5.21 -18.46
CA ARG A 119 5.98 4.91 -19.05
C ARG A 119 6.89 4.41 -17.95
N LEU A 120 7.35 3.16 -18.08
CA LEU A 120 8.47 2.66 -17.28
C LEU A 120 9.69 3.51 -17.60
N LEU A 121 10.19 4.24 -16.59
CA LEU A 121 11.38 5.09 -16.71
C LEU A 121 12.64 4.29 -16.37
N LEU A 122 12.55 3.46 -15.34
CA LEU A 122 13.68 2.70 -14.82
C LEU A 122 13.22 1.34 -14.28
N GLU A 123 13.99 0.29 -14.55
CA GLU A 123 13.87 -1.01 -13.89
C GLU A 123 15.25 -1.45 -13.41
N GLU A 124 15.37 -1.75 -12.12
CA GLU A 124 16.60 -2.25 -11.50
C GLU A 124 16.37 -3.61 -10.85
N ASN A 125 17.37 -4.49 -10.95
CA ASN A 125 17.36 -5.77 -10.23
C ASN A 125 17.92 -5.59 -8.83
N TRP A 126 17.06 -5.75 -7.83
CA TRP A 126 17.39 -5.62 -6.41
C TRP A 126 17.49 -6.97 -5.71
N SER A 127 17.55 -8.09 -6.45
CA SER A 127 17.57 -9.44 -5.87
C SER A 127 18.79 -9.70 -4.99
N PHE A 128 19.87 -8.95 -5.15
CA PHE A 128 21.03 -8.99 -4.25
C PHE A 128 20.67 -8.63 -2.81
N LYS A 129 19.66 -7.77 -2.59
CA LYS A 129 19.16 -7.41 -1.25
C LYS A 129 18.44 -8.56 -0.53
N LEU A 130 18.09 -9.62 -1.24
CA LEU A 130 17.45 -10.80 -0.66
C LEU A 130 18.44 -11.78 -0.01
N GLN A 131 19.74 -11.61 -0.28
CA GLN A 131 20.80 -12.52 0.18
C GLN A 131 21.43 -12.08 1.51
N GLY A 132 21.10 -10.89 2.02
CA GLY A 132 21.64 -10.35 3.26
C GLY A 132 21.02 -10.97 4.52
N ARG A 133 21.85 -11.27 5.52
CA ARG A 133 21.40 -11.69 6.87
C ARG A 133 20.61 -10.62 7.64
N ASN A 134 20.60 -9.37 7.17
CA ASN A 134 20.09 -8.20 7.91
C ASN A 134 18.64 -7.81 7.57
N GLY A 135 17.88 -8.71 6.94
CA GLY A 135 16.47 -8.45 6.61
C GLY A 135 16.31 -7.57 5.37
N PHE A 136 15.17 -7.76 4.70
CA PHE A 136 14.78 -6.97 3.55
C PHE A 136 14.04 -5.73 4.06
N SER A 137 14.66 -4.55 4.00
CA SER A 137 13.96 -3.28 4.17
C SER A 137 13.48 -2.77 2.82
N LEU A 138 12.17 -2.54 2.71
CA LEU A 138 11.65 -1.71 1.64
C LEU A 138 12.05 -0.26 1.97
N PRO A 139 12.66 0.49 1.03
CA PRO A 139 12.77 1.92 1.21
C PRO A 139 11.34 2.47 1.29
N MET A 140 10.94 2.97 2.46
CA MET A 140 9.79 3.85 2.56
C MET A 140 10.31 5.25 2.22
N PHE A 141 9.81 5.79 1.11
CA PHE A 141 10.04 7.17 0.70
C PHE A 141 8.95 8.07 1.28
#